data_AF-A0A261WEN2-F1
#
_entry.id   AF-A0A261WEN2-F1
#
_cell.length_a   1.000
_cell.length_b   1.000
_cell.length_c   1.000
_cell.angle_alpha   90.00
_cell.angle_beta   90.00
_cell.angle_gamma   90.00
#
_symmetry.space_group_name_H-M   'P 1'
#
loop_
_entity.id
_entity.type
_entity.pdbx_description
1 polymer ?
#
loop_
_entity_poly.entity_id
_entity_poly.type
_entity_poly.pdbx_seq_one_letter_code
_entity_poly.pdbx_strand_id
1 'polypeptide(L)'
;MFETRMETTCGCIVGGAGLAGMGFLFNALKSGALADLAEKGLIVIDASDQPGTGMLGHYRITANSVGDVFIDCLRDPALRDVFRPLESSAAYWRIKAQGAPQLSDVGLLMAEASRLVLSHIVRLYGVTVWAGTTITEVVIEDDSFRLQVESQDGTRRVCCKALVLNLGGRQDPQQLITSLARQGLTLSGTTTIQSADRLLRMNAVQLREVFASVLASNKRITLVGGSHSAFSMLENLADALEFAGLQELTLVHRSRIRLFYENVQQAHAAGYQVDALQDVCPISGRVNRSGGLRYRALDIGREAALTGRVGKTGVRVKMFQTLDGPIGDHEQARLALADSGAVVQCSGYQAVLPTLRDADRLRESKGGLDSDASGRPLDQHGRRLSGLYLFGLGAGLGV
;
A
#
# COMPACT_ATOMS: atom_id res chain seq x y z
N MET A 1 -0.94 -45.03 -9.52
CA MET A 1 0.43 -44.70 -9.10
C MET A 1 0.32 -43.44 -8.27
N PHE A 2 0.28 -43.57 -6.95
CA PHE A 2 0.12 -42.43 -6.05
C PHE A 2 1.50 -41.78 -5.88
N GLU A 3 1.76 -40.69 -6.58
CA GLU A 3 2.85 -39.78 -6.21
C GLU A 3 2.57 -39.32 -4.79
N THR A 4 3.36 -39.83 -3.85
CA THR A 4 3.42 -39.33 -2.48
C THR A 4 3.98 -37.91 -2.58
N ARG A 5 3.09 -36.92 -2.80
CA ARG A 5 3.46 -35.50 -2.76
C ARG A 5 4.10 -35.26 -1.39
N MET A 6 5.43 -35.09 -1.36
CA MET A 6 6.18 -34.85 -0.13
C MET A 6 5.59 -33.63 0.57
N GLU A 7 4.97 -33.87 1.72
CA GLU A 7 4.42 -32.82 2.56
C GLU A 7 5.53 -32.30 3.49
N THR A 8 5.88 -31.03 3.35
CA THR A 8 6.87 -30.40 4.23
C THR A 8 6.17 -29.89 5.48
N THR A 9 6.71 -30.14 6.68
CA THR A 9 6.16 -29.59 7.93
C THR A 9 7.16 -28.64 8.57
N CYS A 10 6.69 -27.49 9.04
CA CYS A 10 7.50 -26.48 9.70
C CYS A 10 6.71 -25.74 10.79
N GLY A 11 7.38 -24.96 11.62
CA GLY A 11 6.75 -24.20 12.69
C GLY A 11 6.12 -22.91 12.18
N CYS A 12 6.80 -22.20 11.28
CA CYS A 12 6.37 -20.90 10.77
C CYS A 12 6.63 -20.72 9.28
N ILE A 13 5.62 -20.19 8.57
CA ILE A 13 5.76 -19.71 7.20
C ILE A 13 5.56 -18.19 7.18
N VAL A 14 6.46 -17.49 6.48
CA VAL A 14 6.30 -16.09 6.09
C VAL A 14 6.06 -16.04 4.59
N GLY A 15 4.81 -15.80 4.19
CA GLY A 15 4.39 -15.62 2.82
C GLY A 15 4.44 -14.15 2.40
N GLY A 16 5.24 -13.83 1.39
CA GLY A 16 5.50 -12.49 0.92
C GLY A 16 6.65 -11.84 1.70
N ALA A 17 7.83 -11.80 1.09
CA ALA A 17 9.02 -11.12 1.57
C ALA A 17 9.16 -9.74 0.90
N GLY A 18 8.06 -9.04 0.64
CA GLY A 18 8.09 -7.60 0.40
C GLY A 18 8.45 -6.83 1.67
N LEU A 19 8.40 -5.49 1.64
CA LEU A 19 8.80 -4.66 2.79
C LEU A 19 8.10 -4.99 4.10
N ALA A 20 6.82 -5.36 4.06
CA ALA A 20 6.09 -5.77 5.26
C ALA A 20 6.67 -7.08 5.84
N GLY A 21 6.77 -8.14 5.04
CA GLY A 21 7.35 -9.41 5.50
C GLY A 21 8.82 -9.26 5.92
N MET A 22 9.60 -8.45 5.20
CA MET A 22 10.96 -8.13 5.61
C MET A 22 11.02 -7.34 6.92
N GLY A 23 10.07 -6.42 7.16
CA GLY A 23 9.93 -5.74 8.44
C GLY A 23 9.73 -6.71 9.61
N PHE A 24 8.96 -7.78 9.42
CA PHE A 24 8.84 -8.86 10.41
C PHE A 24 10.18 -9.58 10.65
N LEU A 25 10.89 -9.97 9.58
CA LEU A 25 12.19 -10.64 9.69
C LEU A 25 13.25 -9.72 10.33
N PHE A 26 13.24 -8.44 10.01
CA PHE A 26 14.14 -7.43 10.61
C PHE A 26 13.87 -7.34 12.11
N ASN A 27 12.59 -7.27 12.51
CA ASN A 27 12.21 -7.23 13.90
C ASN A 27 12.54 -8.54 14.64
N ALA A 28 12.34 -9.70 14.02
CA ALA A 28 12.68 -11.00 14.60
C ALA A 28 14.19 -11.11 14.85
N LEU A 29 15.02 -10.63 13.91
CA LEU A 29 16.47 -10.61 14.08
C LEU A 29 16.89 -9.62 15.18
N LYS A 30 16.35 -8.39 15.16
CA LYS A 30 16.60 -7.36 16.17
C LYS A 30 16.22 -7.79 17.59
N SER A 31 15.11 -8.50 17.75
CA SER A 31 14.60 -8.94 19.06
C SER A 31 15.20 -10.25 19.56
N GLY A 32 16.03 -10.92 18.75
CA GLY A 32 16.58 -12.24 19.05
C GLY A 32 15.62 -13.42 18.80
N ALA A 33 14.35 -13.15 18.44
CA ALA A 33 13.33 -14.18 18.21
C ALA A 33 13.59 -15.07 16.98
N LEU A 34 14.50 -14.65 16.08
CA LEU A 34 14.79 -15.41 14.86
C LEU A 34 15.37 -16.80 15.14
N ALA A 35 16.18 -16.96 16.21
CA ALA A 35 16.75 -18.25 16.58
C ALA A 35 15.65 -19.28 16.86
N ASP A 36 14.69 -18.93 17.72
CA ASP A 36 13.55 -19.78 18.08
C ASP A 36 12.65 -20.08 16.88
N LEU A 37 12.45 -19.11 15.98
CA LEU A 37 11.67 -19.32 14.76
C LEU A 37 12.36 -20.32 13.82
N ALA A 38 13.67 -20.17 13.65
CA ALA A 38 14.46 -21.04 12.80
C ALA A 38 14.55 -22.48 13.36
N GLU A 39 14.75 -22.64 14.66
CA GLU A 39 14.75 -23.96 15.33
C GLU A 39 13.43 -24.70 15.13
N LYS A 40 12.30 -23.98 15.18
CA LYS A 40 10.97 -24.54 14.93
C LYS A 40 10.70 -24.82 13.44
N GLY A 41 11.62 -24.46 12.54
CA GLY A 41 11.45 -24.50 11.10
C GLY A 41 10.76 -23.25 10.58
N LEU A 42 11.56 -22.31 10.08
CA LEU A 42 11.11 -21.10 9.39
C LEU A 42 11.30 -21.24 7.88
N ILE A 43 10.22 -21.06 7.12
CA ILE A 43 10.24 -21.00 5.66
C ILE A 43 9.74 -19.62 5.22
N VAL A 44 10.53 -18.93 4.40
CA VAL A 44 10.12 -17.69 3.74
C VAL A 44 9.73 -18.02 2.30
N ILE A 45 8.53 -17.64 1.88
CA ILE A 45 8.00 -17.92 0.55
C ILE A 45 7.69 -16.59 -0.12
N ASP A 46 8.23 -16.37 -1.32
CA ASP A 46 7.93 -15.18 -2.12
C ASP A 46 7.69 -15.57 -3.59
N ALA A 47 6.68 -14.93 -4.20
CA ALA A 47 6.33 -15.17 -5.60
C ALA A 47 7.37 -14.61 -6.58
N SER A 48 8.16 -13.62 -6.15
CA SER A 48 9.29 -13.07 -6.92
C SER A 48 10.51 -13.98 -6.83
N ASP A 49 11.28 -14.01 -7.91
CA ASP A 49 12.65 -14.53 -7.97
C ASP A 49 13.65 -13.73 -7.11
N GLN A 50 13.28 -12.51 -6.73
CA GLN A 50 14.08 -11.59 -5.91
C GLN A 50 13.30 -11.16 -4.65
N PRO A 51 13.15 -12.06 -3.65
CA PRO A 51 12.54 -11.74 -2.37
C PRO A 51 13.22 -10.51 -1.73
N GLY A 52 12.45 -9.65 -1.08
CA GLY A 52 12.95 -8.43 -0.43
C GLY A 52 12.74 -7.14 -1.20
N THR A 53 12.41 -7.20 -2.49
CA THR A 53 12.23 -6.03 -3.36
C THR A 53 10.86 -5.38 -3.16
N GLY A 54 9.80 -6.18 -3.22
CA GLY A 54 8.42 -5.70 -3.23
C GLY A 54 8.14 -4.68 -4.35
N MET A 55 7.10 -3.86 -4.18
CA MET A 55 6.67 -2.92 -5.22
C MET A 55 7.12 -1.47 -5.01
N LEU A 56 7.68 -1.13 -3.85
CA LEU A 56 7.89 0.27 -3.45
C LEU A 56 8.80 1.03 -4.44
N GLY A 57 9.87 0.39 -4.90
CA GLY A 57 10.83 1.00 -5.81
C GLY A 57 10.30 1.32 -7.21
N HIS A 58 9.12 0.80 -7.57
CA HIS A 58 8.54 1.01 -8.88
C HIS A 58 7.68 2.28 -8.96
N TYR A 59 7.28 2.85 -7.82
CA TYR A 59 6.47 4.06 -7.82
C TYR A 59 7.32 5.28 -8.15
N ARG A 60 6.81 6.13 -9.05
CA ARG A 60 7.48 7.33 -9.55
C ARG A 60 6.98 8.58 -8.83
N ILE A 61 6.98 8.53 -7.50
CA ILE A 61 6.53 9.60 -6.61
C ILE A 61 7.44 9.69 -5.39
N THR A 62 7.37 10.81 -4.68
CA THR A 62 8.07 10.98 -3.39
C THR A 62 7.36 10.23 -2.26
N ALA A 63 8.12 9.82 -1.26
CA ALA A 63 7.61 9.24 -0.04
C ALA A 63 6.71 10.20 0.74
N ASN A 64 5.83 9.62 1.56
CA ASN A 64 5.07 10.34 2.57
C ASN A 64 5.80 10.38 3.93
N SER A 65 7.10 10.10 3.96
CA SER A 65 7.96 10.10 5.16
C SER A 65 9.28 10.79 4.82
N VAL A 66 9.97 11.36 5.84
CA VAL A 66 11.31 11.90 5.63
C VAL A 66 12.34 10.79 5.43
N GLY A 67 13.44 11.10 4.75
CA GLY A 67 14.54 10.16 4.50
C GLY A 67 15.07 9.49 5.77
N ASP A 68 15.22 10.24 6.86
CA ASP A 68 15.74 9.71 8.12
C ASP A 68 14.89 8.58 8.70
N VAL A 69 13.57 8.59 8.51
CA VAL A 69 12.69 7.48 8.99
C VAL A 69 13.08 6.15 8.34
N PHE A 70 13.47 6.15 7.07
CA PHE A 70 13.91 4.95 6.37
C PHE A 70 15.35 4.56 6.72
N ILE A 71 16.19 5.53 7.07
CA ILE A 71 17.58 5.28 7.41
C ILE A 71 17.72 4.79 8.85
N ASP A 72 16.92 5.32 9.77
CA ASP A 72 16.99 4.99 11.19
C ASP A 72 16.70 3.52 11.47
N CYS A 73 15.80 2.89 10.70
CA CYS A 73 15.54 1.45 10.82
C CYS A 73 16.76 0.58 10.43
N LEU A 74 17.66 1.11 9.60
CA LEU A 74 18.90 0.45 9.16
C LEU A 74 20.09 0.75 10.08
N ARG A 75 19.96 1.74 10.97
CA ARG A 75 20.99 2.11 11.96
C ARG A 75 20.82 1.41 13.30
N ASP A 76 19.86 0.49 13.41
CA ASP A 76 19.64 -0.24 14.65
C ASP A 76 20.93 -0.95 15.09
N PRO A 77 21.42 -0.74 16.32
CA PRO A 77 22.67 -1.34 16.79
C PRO A 77 22.68 -2.87 16.67
N ALA A 78 21.53 -3.53 16.84
CA ALA A 78 21.41 -4.98 16.73
C ALA A 78 21.63 -5.50 15.30
N LEU A 79 21.46 -4.63 14.29
CA LEU A 79 21.58 -4.98 12.88
C LEU A 79 22.83 -4.37 12.22
N ARG A 80 23.68 -3.67 12.99
CA ARG A 80 24.84 -2.93 12.49
C ARG A 80 25.77 -3.79 11.63
N ASP A 81 26.06 -5.02 12.04
CA ASP A 81 26.96 -5.90 11.30
C ASP A 81 26.35 -6.42 10.00
N VAL A 82 25.02 -6.56 9.95
CA VAL A 82 24.29 -6.96 8.75
C VAL A 82 24.25 -5.82 7.74
N PHE A 83 24.00 -4.59 8.23
CA PHE A 83 23.77 -3.42 7.39
C PHE A 83 25.01 -2.57 7.12
N ARG A 84 26.16 -2.88 7.71
CA ARG A 84 27.45 -2.20 7.44
C ARG A 84 27.70 -1.95 5.93
N PRO A 85 27.41 -2.89 5.01
CA PRO A 85 27.63 -2.64 3.57
C PRO A 85 26.78 -1.50 3.00
N LEU A 86 25.63 -1.16 3.61
CA LEU A 86 24.75 -0.10 3.14
C LEU A 86 25.35 1.31 3.29
N GLU A 87 26.40 1.48 4.11
CA GLU A 87 27.12 2.76 4.23
C GLU A 87 27.76 3.20 2.91
N SER A 88 28.05 2.24 2.02
CA SER A 88 28.52 2.50 0.65
C SER A 88 27.40 2.62 -0.41
N SER A 89 26.14 2.46 -0.01
CA SER A 89 25.01 2.50 -0.95
C SER A 89 24.77 3.92 -1.47
N ALA A 90 24.75 4.08 -2.79
CA ALA A 90 24.39 5.36 -3.40
C ALA A 90 22.94 5.75 -3.08
N ALA A 91 22.03 4.77 -2.93
CA ALA A 91 20.64 5.02 -2.57
C ALA A 91 20.54 5.62 -1.15
N TYR A 92 21.31 5.10 -0.21
CA TYR A 92 21.40 5.64 1.15
C TYR A 92 21.76 7.13 1.16
N TRP A 93 22.79 7.53 0.41
CA TRP A 93 23.23 8.92 0.38
C TRP A 93 22.24 9.84 -0.36
N ARG A 94 21.59 9.34 -1.42
CA ARG A 94 20.51 10.09 -2.08
C ARG A 94 19.34 10.33 -1.15
N ILE A 95 18.93 9.34 -0.36
CA ILE A 95 17.84 9.48 0.62
C ILE A 95 18.22 10.47 1.72
N LYS A 96 19.45 10.37 2.25
CA LYS A 96 19.94 11.26 3.32
C LYS A 96 19.98 12.73 2.89
N ALA A 97 20.22 13.00 1.61
CA ALA A 97 20.28 14.36 1.07
C ALA A 97 18.89 14.98 0.79
N GLN A 98 17.80 14.22 0.90
CA GLN A 98 16.45 14.64 0.53
C GLN A 98 15.55 14.80 1.77
N GLY A 99 14.61 15.75 1.71
CA GLY A 99 13.54 15.85 2.70
C GLY A 99 12.62 14.62 2.64
N ALA A 100 11.77 14.58 1.61
CA ALA A 100 11.00 13.39 1.24
C ALA A 100 11.65 12.70 0.02
N PRO A 101 12.24 11.50 0.17
CA PRO A 101 12.97 10.85 -0.92
C PRO A 101 12.04 10.31 -2.01
N GLN A 102 12.56 10.13 -3.22
CA GLN A 102 11.88 9.33 -4.25
C GLN A 102 11.69 7.88 -3.80
N LEU A 103 10.50 7.32 -4.01
CA LEU A 103 10.22 5.93 -3.62
C LEU A 103 11.09 4.92 -4.37
N SER A 104 11.57 5.26 -5.57
CA SER A 104 12.56 4.46 -6.31
C SER A 104 13.88 4.30 -5.55
N ASP A 105 14.36 5.37 -4.91
CA ASP A 105 15.58 5.31 -4.11
C ASP A 105 15.35 4.52 -2.81
N VAL A 106 14.20 4.73 -2.15
CA VAL A 106 13.83 3.96 -0.96
C VAL A 106 13.72 2.47 -1.28
N GLY A 107 13.03 2.12 -2.36
CA GLY A 107 12.90 0.73 -2.79
C GLY A 107 14.24 0.07 -3.11
N LEU A 108 15.16 0.80 -3.75
CA LEU A 108 16.51 0.30 -4.00
C LEU A 108 17.27 0.01 -2.69
N LEU A 109 17.29 0.98 -1.76
CA LEU A 109 17.96 0.80 -0.47
C LEU A 109 17.35 -0.37 0.33
N MET A 110 16.02 -0.47 0.36
CA MET A 110 15.35 -1.55 1.09
C MET A 110 15.58 -2.92 0.43
N ALA A 111 15.66 -3.00 -0.89
CA ALA A 111 16.01 -4.24 -1.57
C ALA A 111 17.45 -4.70 -1.21
N GLU A 112 18.41 -3.77 -1.16
CA GLU A 112 19.77 -4.04 -0.71
C GLU A 112 19.79 -4.53 0.75
N ALA A 113 19.06 -3.86 1.64
CA ALA A 113 18.93 -4.25 3.04
C ALA A 113 18.30 -5.64 3.19
N SER A 114 17.22 -5.90 2.47
CA SER A 114 16.51 -7.18 2.52
C SER A 114 17.40 -8.33 2.05
N ARG A 115 18.16 -8.14 0.98
CA ARG A 115 19.12 -9.14 0.50
C ARG A 115 20.18 -9.46 1.56
N LEU A 116 20.68 -8.45 2.27
CA LEU A 116 21.67 -8.64 3.35
C LEU A 116 21.07 -9.47 4.49
N VAL A 117 19.85 -9.15 4.93
CA VAL A 117 19.17 -9.92 5.98
C VAL A 117 18.86 -11.33 5.53
N LEU A 118 18.26 -11.53 4.36
CA LEU A 118 17.96 -12.88 3.85
C LEU A 118 19.23 -13.74 3.75
N SER A 119 20.33 -13.19 3.22
CA SER A 119 21.62 -13.89 3.16
C SER A 119 22.14 -14.23 4.56
N HIS A 120 21.99 -13.30 5.51
CA HIS A 120 22.43 -13.48 6.89
C HIS A 120 21.64 -14.59 7.59
N ILE A 121 20.32 -14.60 7.47
CA ILE A 121 19.46 -15.57 8.17
C ILE A 121 19.58 -16.98 7.59
N VAL A 122 19.76 -17.11 6.27
CA VAL A 122 20.04 -18.39 5.63
C VAL A 122 21.37 -18.95 6.14
N ARG A 123 22.42 -18.13 6.16
CA ARG A 123 23.76 -18.57 6.54
C ARG A 123 23.87 -18.91 8.04
N LEU A 124 23.30 -18.07 8.91
CA LEU A 124 23.51 -18.19 10.37
C LEU A 124 22.48 -19.11 11.04
N TYR A 125 21.24 -19.14 10.53
CA TYR A 125 20.14 -19.86 11.16
C TYR A 125 19.57 -20.99 10.30
N GLY A 126 20.08 -21.19 9.08
CA GLY A 126 19.59 -22.26 8.19
C GLY A 126 18.16 -22.05 7.69
N VAL A 127 17.66 -20.80 7.70
CA VAL A 127 16.31 -20.48 7.23
C VAL A 127 16.15 -20.86 5.77
N THR A 128 15.03 -21.50 5.43
CA THR A 128 14.72 -21.86 4.06
C THR A 128 14.02 -20.71 3.34
N VAL A 129 14.47 -20.36 2.14
CA VAL A 129 13.83 -19.35 1.29
C VAL A 129 13.40 -19.98 -0.03
N TRP A 130 12.11 -19.86 -0.34
CA TRP A 130 11.51 -20.29 -1.60
C TRP A 130 11.11 -19.07 -2.41
N ALA A 131 12.04 -18.60 -3.25
CA ALA A 131 11.78 -17.60 -4.26
C ALA A 131 10.99 -18.21 -5.44
N GLY A 132 10.35 -17.36 -6.25
CA GLY A 132 9.57 -17.79 -7.41
C GLY A 132 8.45 -18.77 -7.06
N THR A 133 7.94 -18.72 -5.82
CA THR A 133 6.97 -19.66 -5.28
C THR A 133 5.74 -18.90 -4.77
N THR A 134 4.58 -19.20 -5.33
CA THR A 134 3.31 -18.56 -4.98
C THR A 134 2.51 -19.44 -4.03
N ILE A 135 1.97 -18.88 -2.96
CA ILE A 135 0.95 -19.53 -2.13
C ILE A 135 -0.40 -19.36 -2.83
N THR A 136 -1.00 -20.44 -3.32
CA THR A 136 -2.26 -20.37 -4.08
C THR A 136 -3.49 -20.72 -3.24
N GLU A 137 -3.30 -21.56 -2.22
CA GLU A 137 -4.37 -21.98 -1.32
C GLU A 137 -3.86 -22.15 0.12
N VAL A 138 -4.72 -21.84 1.09
CA VAL A 138 -4.53 -22.13 2.51
C VAL A 138 -5.80 -22.79 3.02
N VAL A 139 -5.67 -23.99 3.54
CA VAL A 139 -6.70 -24.69 4.31
C VAL A 139 -6.42 -24.44 5.79
N ILE A 140 -7.42 -23.92 6.50
CA ILE A 140 -7.33 -23.69 7.94
C ILE A 140 -7.76 -24.98 8.64
N GLU A 141 -6.90 -25.50 9.50
CA GLU A 141 -7.17 -26.62 10.40
C GLU A 141 -7.15 -26.10 11.85
N ASP A 142 -7.64 -26.90 12.80
CA ASP A 142 -7.89 -26.43 14.18
C ASP A 142 -6.67 -25.72 14.83
N ASP A 143 -5.46 -26.30 14.66
CA ASP A 143 -4.20 -25.78 15.23
C ASP A 143 -3.06 -25.63 14.19
N SER A 144 -3.40 -25.68 12.90
CA SER A 144 -2.44 -25.66 11.81
C SER A 144 -3.00 -25.08 10.51
N PHE A 145 -2.10 -24.81 9.58
CA PHE A 145 -2.42 -24.39 8.23
C PHE A 145 -1.78 -25.34 7.25
N ARG A 146 -2.54 -25.79 6.26
CA ARG A 146 -2.04 -26.55 5.12
C ARG A 146 -2.08 -25.66 3.88
N LEU A 147 -0.91 -25.42 3.32
CA LEU A 147 -0.72 -24.55 2.17
C LEU A 147 -0.52 -25.38 0.91
N GLN A 148 -1.14 -24.94 -0.19
CA GLN A 148 -0.69 -25.30 -1.53
C GLN A 148 0.21 -24.18 -2.05
N VAL A 149 1.39 -24.56 -2.52
CA VAL A 149 2.31 -23.62 -3.15
C VAL A 149 2.75 -24.12 -4.52
N GLU A 150 2.95 -23.18 -5.43
CA GLU A 150 3.26 -23.41 -6.83
C GLU A 150 4.54 -22.69 -7.22
N SER A 151 5.40 -23.38 -7.95
CA SER A 151 6.68 -22.89 -8.46
C SER A 151 6.92 -23.46 -9.86
N GLN A 152 8.06 -23.11 -10.48
CA GLN A 152 8.46 -23.70 -11.77
C GLN A 152 8.66 -25.23 -11.67
N ASP A 153 8.99 -25.74 -10.48
CA ASP A 153 9.17 -27.17 -10.21
C ASP A 153 7.85 -27.91 -9.96
N GLY A 154 6.71 -27.19 -10.02
CA GLY A 154 5.37 -27.73 -9.84
C GLY A 154 4.73 -27.35 -8.50
N THR A 155 3.70 -28.12 -8.13
CA THR A 155 2.86 -27.89 -6.95
C THR A 155 3.26 -28.78 -5.79
N ARG A 156 3.41 -28.20 -4.60
CA ARG A 156 3.74 -28.92 -3.35
C ARG A 156 2.82 -28.49 -2.20
N ARG A 157 2.78 -29.31 -1.15
CA ARG A 157 2.03 -29.02 0.08
C ARG A 157 2.97 -28.77 1.25
N VAL A 158 2.61 -27.82 2.10
CA VAL A 158 3.35 -27.50 3.32
C VAL A 158 2.39 -27.28 4.47
N CYS A 159 2.72 -27.82 5.64
CA CYS A 159 2.00 -27.60 6.87
C CYS A 159 2.80 -26.70 7.80
N CYS A 160 2.12 -25.76 8.46
CA CYS A 160 2.72 -24.93 9.50
C CYS A 160 1.76 -24.63 10.66
N LYS A 161 2.30 -24.33 11.84
CA LYS A 161 1.51 -23.91 13.00
C LYS A 161 1.24 -22.40 13.01
N ALA A 162 2.18 -21.60 12.51
CA ALA A 162 2.06 -20.15 12.41
C ALA A 162 2.25 -19.69 10.96
N LEU A 163 1.35 -18.85 10.48
CA LEU A 163 1.35 -18.34 9.12
C LEU A 163 1.30 -16.81 9.14
N VAL A 164 2.33 -16.18 8.60
CA VAL A 164 2.38 -14.73 8.38
C VAL A 164 2.17 -14.46 6.89
N LEU A 165 1.12 -13.73 6.51
CA LEU A 165 0.82 -13.39 5.11
C LEU A 165 0.93 -11.88 4.87
N ASN A 166 1.90 -11.51 4.02
CA ASN A 166 2.18 -10.16 3.57
C ASN A 166 2.28 -10.10 2.04
N LEU A 167 1.28 -10.63 1.35
CA LEU A 167 1.27 -10.80 -0.11
C LEU A 167 0.99 -9.49 -0.90
N GLY A 168 1.00 -8.36 -0.21
CA GLY A 168 0.72 -7.05 -0.78
C GLY A 168 -0.78 -6.76 -0.92
N GLY A 169 -1.08 -5.71 -1.68
CA GLY A 169 -2.44 -5.24 -1.91
C GLY A 169 -2.70 -4.96 -3.37
N ARG A 170 -3.98 -5.03 -3.76
CA ARG A 170 -4.44 -4.73 -5.12
C ARG A 170 -5.61 -3.74 -5.08
N GLN A 171 -5.82 -3.05 -6.20
CA GLN A 171 -7.02 -2.24 -6.39
C GLN A 171 -7.99 -3.03 -7.27
N ASP A 172 -9.13 -3.41 -6.70
CA ASP A 172 -10.21 -4.08 -7.41
C ASP A 172 -11.23 -3.06 -7.93
N PRO A 173 -11.44 -2.95 -9.26
CA PRO A 173 -12.46 -2.06 -9.84
C PRO A 173 -13.87 -2.35 -9.32
N GLN A 174 -14.20 -3.61 -9.02
CA GLN A 174 -15.51 -3.97 -8.50
C GLN A 174 -15.74 -3.38 -7.11
N GLN A 175 -14.70 -3.30 -6.27
CA GLN A 175 -14.77 -2.66 -4.96
C GLN A 175 -15.02 -1.15 -5.08
N LEU A 176 -14.42 -0.48 -6.08
CA LEU A 176 -14.73 0.91 -6.38
C LEU A 176 -16.21 1.07 -6.76
N ILE A 177 -16.72 0.25 -7.69
CA ILE A 177 -18.11 0.29 -8.15
C ILE A 177 -19.07 0.09 -6.97
N THR A 178 -18.86 -0.96 -6.17
CA THR A 178 -19.68 -1.24 -4.99
C THR A 178 -19.60 -0.11 -3.97
N SER A 179 -18.43 0.47 -3.73
CA SER A 179 -18.26 1.60 -2.80
C SER A 179 -18.97 2.87 -3.29
N LEU A 180 -18.99 3.14 -4.59
CA LEU A 180 -19.73 4.26 -5.17
C LEU A 180 -21.24 4.02 -5.09
N ALA A 181 -21.70 2.81 -5.41
CA ALA A 181 -23.12 2.44 -5.35
C ALA A 181 -23.70 2.59 -3.94
N ARG A 182 -22.94 2.24 -2.89
CA ARG A 182 -23.33 2.47 -1.48
C ARG A 182 -23.55 3.95 -1.14
N GLN A 183 -22.99 4.87 -1.93
CA GLN A 183 -23.16 6.31 -1.80
C GLN A 183 -24.21 6.88 -2.77
N GLY A 184 -24.95 6.02 -3.48
CA GLY A 184 -25.91 6.42 -4.52
C GLY A 184 -25.25 6.96 -5.79
N LEU A 185 -23.97 6.66 -6.02
CA LEU A 185 -23.21 7.10 -7.20
C LEU A 185 -23.00 5.92 -8.14
N THR A 186 -23.12 6.18 -9.44
CA THR A 186 -22.94 5.17 -10.49
C THR A 186 -21.94 5.65 -11.54
N LEU A 187 -21.28 4.69 -12.18
CA LEU A 187 -20.43 4.93 -13.34
C LEU A 187 -21.23 4.63 -14.62
N SER A 188 -20.89 5.28 -15.72
CA SER A 188 -21.38 4.88 -17.04
C SER A 188 -20.82 3.49 -17.40
N GLY A 189 -21.62 2.68 -18.11
CA GLY A 189 -21.17 1.38 -18.64
C GLY A 189 -20.01 1.48 -19.65
N THR A 190 -19.72 2.69 -20.17
CA THR A 190 -18.60 2.96 -21.08
C THR A 190 -17.36 3.51 -20.37
N THR A 191 -17.43 3.79 -19.06
CA THR A 191 -16.31 4.36 -18.30
C THR A 191 -15.23 3.31 -18.08
N THR A 192 -13.99 3.64 -18.45
CA THR A 192 -12.84 2.77 -18.14
C THR A 192 -12.31 3.07 -16.74
N ILE A 193 -12.17 2.05 -15.89
CA ILE A 193 -11.56 2.20 -14.56
C ILE A 193 -10.05 1.90 -14.66
N GLN A 194 -9.23 2.85 -14.24
CA GLN A 194 -7.78 2.73 -14.17
C GLN A 194 -7.32 2.64 -12.71
N SER A 195 -6.40 1.74 -12.43
CA SER A 195 -5.79 1.60 -11.11
C SER A 195 -4.69 2.63 -10.91
N ALA A 196 -4.81 3.49 -9.88
CA ALA A 196 -3.72 4.39 -9.50
C ALA A 196 -2.42 3.64 -9.18
N ASP A 197 -2.51 2.45 -8.59
CA ASP A 197 -1.35 1.61 -8.32
C ASP A 197 -0.52 1.33 -9.59
N ARG A 198 -1.19 0.99 -10.70
CA ARG A 198 -0.54 0.81 -12.00
C ARG A 198 -0.01 2.13 -12.55
N LEU A 199 -0.83 3.18 -12.52
CA LEU A 199 -0.48 4.47 -13.13
C LEU A 199 0.67 5.19 -12.42
N LEU A 200 0.78 5.08 -11.09
CA LEU A 200 1.87 5.69 -10.32
C LEU A 200 3.25 5.09 -10.62
N ARG A 201 3.29 3.94 -11.32
CA ARG A 201 4.52 3.29 -11.79
C ARG A 201 4.89 3.69 -13.23
N MET A 202 4.02 4.43 -13.92
CA MET A 202 4.19 4.80 -15.32
C MET A 202 4.92 6.13 -15.49
N ASN A 203 5.69 6.24 -16.57
CA ASN A 203 6.25 7.51 -17.01
C ASN A 203 5.21 8.37 -17.76
N ALA A 204 5.54 9.63 -18.05
CA ALA A 204 4.63 10.56 -18.71
C ALA A 204 4.16 10.09 -20.10
N VAL A 205 5.02 9.40 -20.87
CA VAL A 205 4.66 8.86 -22.19
C VAL A 205 3.60 7.77 -22.06
N GLN A 206 3.81 6.82 -21.15
CA GLN A 206 2.86 5.74 -20.87
C GLN A 206 1.52 6.28 -20.35
N LEU A 207 1.55 7.31 -19.50
CA LEU A 207 0.32 7.98 -19.05
C LEU A 207 -0.44 8.61 -20.22
N ARG A 208 0.26 9.30 -21.14
CA ARG A 208 -0.36 9.86 -22.36
C ARG A 208 -1.01 8.79 -23.21
N GLU A 209 -0.35 7.65 -23.40
CA GLU A 209 -0.90 6.52 -24.16
C GLU A 209 -2.18 5.97 -23.52
N VAL A 210 -2.19 5.78 -22.20
CA VAL A 210 -3.36 5.27 -21.47
C VAL A 210 -4.57 6.20 -21.60
N PHE A 211 -4.36 7.52 -21.61
CA PHE A 211 -5.45 8.51 -21.64
C PHE A 211 -5.70 9.14 -23.02
N ALA A 212 -4.99 8.71 -24.07
CA ALA A 212 -5.08 9.30 -25.41
C ALA A 212 -6.52 9.30 -25.97
N SER A 213 -7.25 8.19 -25.85
CA SER A 213 -8.63 8.07 -26.34
C SER A 213 -9.61 8.96 -25.57
N VAL A 214 -9.40 9.13 -24.27
CA VAL A 214 -10.21 9.97 -23.39
C VAL A 214 -10.02 11.44 -23.77
N LEU A 215 -8.77 11.87 -23.96
CA LEU A 215 -8.42 13.22 -24.39
C LEU A 215 -8.95 13.51 -25.80
N ALA A 216 -8.78 12.59 -26.76
CA ALA A 216 -9.27 12.75 -28.13
C ALA A 216 -10.81 12.89 -28.20
N SER A 217 -11.52 12.23 -27.29
CA SER A 217 -12.98 12.31 -27.18
C SER A 217 -13.46 13.49 -26.34
N ASN A 218 -12.54 14.35 -25.86
CA ASN A 218 -12.80 15.44 -24.92
C ASN A 218 -13.65 15.01 -23.71
N LYS A 219 -13.41 13.78 -23.23
CA LYS A 219 -14.12 13.20 -22.09
C LYS A 219 -13.37 13.47 -20.79
N ARG A 220 -14.11 13.49 -19.69
CA ARG A 220 -13.57 13.77 -18.36
C ARG A 220 -12.72 12.62 -17.83
N ILE A 221 -11.64 12.97 -17.13
CA ILE A 221 -10.89 12.07 -16.25
C ILE A 221 -11.24 12.41 -14.80
N THR A 222 -11.80 11.45 -14.08
CA THR A 222 -12.20 11.62 -12.67
C THR A 222 -11.40 10.70 -11.76
N LEU A 223 -10.77 11.25 -10.73
CA LEU A 223 -10.09 10.49 -9.69
C LEU A 223 -11.05 10.25 -8.53
N VAL A 224 -11.07 9.04 -7.98
CA VAL A 224 -11.90 8.70 -6.80
C VAL A 224 -11.01 8.33 -5.63
N GLY A 225 -10.91 9.22 -4.64
CA GLY A 225 -10.07 9.05 -3.45
C GLY A 225 -9.69 10.40 -2.82
N GLY A 226 -9.26 10.39 -1.56
CA GLY A 226 -8.92 11.61 -0.81
C GLY A 226 -7.59 11.56 -0.06
N SER A 227 -6.71 10.63 -0.44
CA SER A 227 -5.44 10.33 0.24
C SER A 227 -4.25 10.56 -0.69
N HIS A 228 -3.03 10.34 -0.20
CA HIS A 228 -1.76 10.58 -0.91
C HIS A 228 -1.74 10.12 -2.37
N SER A 229 -2.23 8.91 -2.68
CA SER A 229 -2.25 8.39 -4.05
C SER A 229 -3.10 9.24 -5.00
N ALA A 230 -4.22 9.81 -4.51
CA ALA A 230 -5.09 10.66 -5.32
C ALA A 230 -4.39 11.97 -5.72
N PHE A 231 -3.73 12.64 -4.76
CA PHE A 231 -3.02 13.89 -5.02
C PHE A 231 -1.74 13.69 -5.83
N SER A 232 -1.07 12.55 -5.64
CA SER A 232 0.06 12.18 -6.49
C SER A 232 -0.40 11.89 -7.92
N MET A 233 -1.56 11.25 -8.10
CA MET A 233 -2.14 11.05 -9.43
C MET A 233 -2.64 12.35 -10.06
N LEU A 234 -3.20 13.30 -9.30
CA LEU A 234 -3.53 14.63 -9.81
C LEU A 234 -2.29 15.27 -10.44
N GLU A 235 -1.19 15.35 -9.68
CA GLU A 235 0.06 15.92 -10.17
C GLU A 235 0.60 15.17 -11.39
N ASN A 236 0.75 13.85 -11.32
CA ASN A 236 1.32 13.07 -12.41
C ASN A 236 0.49 13.19 -13.70
N LEU A 237 -0.84 13.22 -13.61
CA LEU A 237 -1.70 13.40 -14.79
C LEU A 237 -1.65 14.83 -15.30
N ALA A 238 -1.65 15.83 -14.43
CA ALA A 238 -1.55 17.22 -14.84
C ALA A 238 -0.21 17.46 -15.58
N ASP A 239 0.91 17.09 -14.98
CA ASP A 239 2.25 17.24 -15.57
C ASP A 239 2.39 16.45 -16.88
N ALA A 240 1.85 15.23 -16.94
CA ALA A 240 2.00 14.39 -18.12
C ALA A 240 1.08 14.81 -19.28
N LEU A 241 -0.13 15.27 -18.99
CA LEU A 241 -1.21 15.42 -19.98
C LEU A 241 -1.55 16.88 -20.32
N GLU A 242 -1.04 17.88 -19.59
CA GLU A 242 -1.26 19.30 -19.90
C GLU A 242 -0.93 19.61 -21.37
N PHE A 243 0.27 19.24 -21.81
CA PHE A 243 0.72 19.43 -23.20
C PHE A 243 -0.03 18.54 -24.21
N ALA A 244 -0.77 17.54 -23.74
CA ALA A 244 -1.65 16.71 -24.56
C ALA A 244 -3.09 17.26 -24.61
N GLY A 245 -3.34 18.46 -24.05
CA GLY A 245 -4.63 19.15 -24.10
C GLY A 245 -5.51 18.95 -22.88
N LEU A 246 -5.02 18.32 -21.80
CA LEU A 246 -5.78 18.22 -20.55
C LEU A 246 -5.93 19.60 -19.91
N GLN A 247 -7.16 20.05 -19.71
CA GLN A 247 -7.45 21.36 -19.10
C GLN A 247 -8.02 21.26 -17.68
N GLU A 248 -8.68 20.15 -17.35
CA GLU A 248 -9.39 19.98 -16.08
C GLU A 248 -9.40 18.51 -15.64
N LEU A 249 -9.16 18.29 -14.34
CA LEU A 249 -9.37 17.03 -13.65
C LEU A 249 -10.52 17.17 -12.65
N THR A 250 -11.17 16.06 -12.32
CA THR A 250 -12.14 16.01 -11.22
C THR A 250 -11.67 15.06 -10.14
N LEU A 251 -11.76 15.46 -8.88
CA LEU A 251 -11.48 14.64 -7.71
C LEU A 251 -12.79 14.43 -6.93
N VAL A 252 -13.28 13.20 -6.89
CA VAL A 252 -14.40 12.81 -6.03
C VAL A 252 -13.85 12.13 -4.79
N HIS A 253 -14.21 12.63 -3.62
CA HIS A 253 -13.74 12.09 -2.35
C HIS A 253 -14.87 11.96 -1.34
N ARG A 254 -14.76 10.97 -0.44
CA ARG A 254 -15.83 10.68 0.51
C ARG A 254 -15.95 11.75 1.59
N SER A 255 -14.87 11.96 2.33
CA SER A 255 -14.82 12.85 3.49
C SER A 255 -13.87 14.01 3.23
N ARG A 256 -13.87 15.00 4.13
CA ARG A 256 -12.90 16.11 4.15
C ARG A 256 -11.47 15.61 3.92
N ILE A 257 -10.73 16.31 3.05
CA ILE A 257 -9.31 16.05 2.81
C ILE A 257 -8.51 16.43 4.06
N ARG A 258 -7.80 15.44 4.61
CA ARG A 258 -6.98 15.62 5.81
C ARG A 258 -5.59 16.10 5.40
N LEU A 259 -5.13 17.20 6.00
CA LEU A 259 -3.79 17.75 5.76
C LEU A 259 -2.95 17.59 7.03
N PHE A 260 -1.71 17.10 6.89
CA PHE A 260 -0.80 16.92 8.00
C PHE A 260 -0.13 18.25 8.40
N TYR A 261 0.01 18.46 9.71
CA TYR A 261 0.80 19.54 10.29
C TYR A 261 1.56 19.03 11.52
N GLU A 262 2.76 19.55 11.78
CA GLU A 262 3.54 19.15 12.96
C GLU A 262 2.86 19.57 14.27
N ASN A 263 2.07 20.64 14.23
CA ASN A 263 1.30 21.12 15.37
C ASN A 263 0.10 21.97 14.93
N VAL A 264 -0.77 22.29 15.89
CA VAL A 264 -1.99 23.10 15.69
C VAL A 264 -1.66 24.53 15.21
N GLN A 265 -0.57 25.13 15.71
CA GLN A 265 -0.16 26.47 15.30
C GLN A 265 0.14 26.55 13.79
N GLN A 266 0.88 25.57 13.26
CA GLN A 266 1.15 25.48 11.82
C GLN A 266 -0.12 25.29 10.99
N ALA A 267 -1.07 24.49 11.50
CA ALA A 267 -2.35 24.29 10.83
C ALA A 267 -3.14 25.61 10.72
N HIS A 268 -3.25 26.38 11.81
CA HIS A 268 -3.92 27.67 11.81
C HIS A 268 -3.21 28.71 10.93
N ALA A 269 -1.88 28.75 10.95
CA ALA A 269 -1.11 29.63 10.08
C ALA A 269 -1.36 29.36 8.58
N ALA A 270 -1.69 28.11 8.23
CA ALA A 270 -2.06 27.71 6.88
C ALA A 270 -3.58 27.81 6.59
N GLY A 271 -4.38 28.41 7.49
CA GLY A 271 -5.83 28.53 7.35
C GLY A 271 -6.59 27.21 7.48
N TYR A 272 -5.95 26.15 7.99
CA TYR A 272 -6.59 24.85 8.18
C TYR A 272 -7.41 24.82 9.48
N GLN A 273 -8.70 24.48 9.35
CA GLN A 273 -9.56 24.25 10.51
C GLN A 273 -9.19 22.92 11.18
N VAL A 274 -8.95 22.95 12.49
CA VAL A 274 -8.55 21.79 13.29
C VAL A 274 -9.66 21.43 14.26
N ASP A 275 -10.10 20.18 14.24
CA ASP A 275 -10.86 19.59 15.33
C ASP A 275 -9.88 19.02 16.37
N ALA A 276 -9.86 19.60 17.57
CA ALA A 276 -8.90 19.22 18.61
C ALA A 276 -9.09 17.77 19.11
N LEU A 277 -10.28 17.19 18.97
CA LEU A 277 -10.58 15.82 19.42
C LEU A 277 -10.31 14.79 18.32
N GLN A 278 -10.62 15.14 17.06
CA GLN A 278 -10.54 14.20 15.95
C GLN A 278 -9.21 14.29 15.19
N ASP A 279 -8.64 15.50 15.05
CA ASP A 279 -7.50 15.73 14.18
C ASP A 279 -6.17 15.72 14.95
N VAL A 280 -6.16 16.04 16.24
CA VAL A 280 -4.91 16.16 17.03
C VAL A 280 -4.56 14.85 17.70
N CYS A 281 -3.37 14.32 17.40
CA CYS A 281 -2.85 13.14 18.08
C CYS A 281 -2.50 13.48 19.54
N PRO A 282 -3.13 12.85 20.54
CA PRO A 282 -2.94 13.20 21.95
C PRO A 282 -1.51 12.94 22.45
N ILE A 283 -0.79 12.01 21.81
CA ILE A 283 0.58 11.64 22.20
C ILE A 283 1.61 12.61 21.62
N SER A 284 1.42 13.06 20.38
CA SER A 284 2.46 13.81 19.65
C SER A 284 2.12 15.28 19.40
N GLY A 285 0.88 15.71 19.65
CA GLY A 285 0.39 17.06 19.30
C GLY A 285 0.26 17.32 17.80
N ARG A 286 0.63 16.36 16.94
CA ARG A 286 0.56 16.46 15.48
C ARG A 286 -0.87 16.38 14.98
N VAL A 287 -1.19 17.18 13.96
CA VAL A 287 -2.51 17.20 13.31
C VAL A 287 -2.53 16.16 12.19
N ASN A 288 -3.59 15.35 12.13
CA ASN A 288 -3.81 14.28 11.15
C ASN A 288 -2.63 13.31 11.00
N ARG A 289 -1.98 12.93 12.11
CA ARG A 289 -0.74 12.12 12.12
C ARG A 289 -0.78 10.90 11.19
N SER A 290 -1.85 10.12 11.20
CA SER A 290 -1.91 8.83 10.50
C SER A 290 -2.53 8.89 9.10
N GLY A 291 -3.22 9.97 8.75
CA GLY A 291 -4.02 10.03 7.51
C GLY A 291 -3.95 11.35 6.75
N GLY A 292 -3.27 12.36 7.27
CA GLY A 292 -3.11 13.65 6.58
C GLY A 292 -2.11 13.55 5.43
N LEU A 293 -2.38 14.27 4.34
CA LEU A 293 -1.43 14.44 3.23
C LEU A 293 -0.12 15.06 3.73
N ARG A 294 1.01 14.55 3.25
CA ARG A 294 2.36 14.97 3.64
C ARG A 294 3.20 15.36 2.42
N TYR A 295 4.21 16.21 2.66
CA TYR A 295 5.21 16.63 1.67
C TYR A 295 4.58 17.03 0.34
N ARG A 296 4.99 16.42 -0.77
CA ARG A 296 4.48 16.81 -2.08
C ARG A 296 2.96 16.71 -2.21
N ALA A 297 2.35 15.65 -1.66
CA ALA A 297 0.90 15.50 -1.69
C ALA A 297 0.18 16.57 -0.84
N LEU A 298 0.82 17.05 0.25
CA LEU A 298 0.31 18.17 1.04
C LEU A 298 0.33 19.47 0.25
N ASP A 299 1.42 19.73 -0.47
CA ASP A 299 1.55 20.93 -1.30
C ASP A 299 0.48 20.95 -2.39
N ILE A 300 0.33 19.85 -3.13
CA ILE A 300 -0.70 19.71 -4.17
C ILE A 300 -2.11 19.82 -3.57
N GLY A 301 -2.35 19.22 -2.40
CA GLY A 301 -3.65 19.31 -1.73
C GLY A 301 -4.01 20.73 -1.26
N ARG A 302 -3.04 21.48 -0.75
CA ARG A 302 -3.23 22.89 -0.38
C ARG A 302 -3.48 23.76 -1.61
N GLU A 303 -2.69 23.59 -2.65
CA GLU A 303 -2.84 24.36 -3.88
C GLU A 303 -4.17 24.09 -4.56
N ALA A 304 -4.55 22.81 -4.72
CA ALA A 304 -5.84 22.42 -5.26
C ALA A 304 -7.02 23.05 -4.50
N ALA A 305 -6.94 23.11 -3.17
CA ALA A 305 -7.97 23.71 -2.33
C ALA A 305 -8.02 25.25 -2.43
N LEU A 306 -6.87 25.90 -2.55
CA LEU A 306 -6.78 27.37 -2.56
C LEU A 306 -7.03 27.98 -3.94
N THR A 307 -6.52 27.37 -5.00
CA THR A 307 -6.47 27.96 -6.34
C THR A 307 -7.32 27.21 -7.36
N GLY A 308 -7.77 25.99 -7.04
CA GLY A 308 -8.44 25.11 -7.99
C GLY A 308 -7.52 24.65 -9.13
N ARG A 309 -6.20 24.64 -8.93
CA ARG A 309 -5.19 24.18 -9.88
C ARG A 309 -4.33 23.06 -9.32
N VAL A 310 -3.70 22.29 -10.19
CA VAL A 310 -2.83 21.18 -9.80
C VAL A 310 -1.37 21.57 -9.94
N GLY A 311 -0.70 21.73 -8.79
CA GLY A 311 0.73 22.01 -8.80
C GLY A 311 1.05 23.27 -9.60
N LYS A 312 2.24 23.27 -10.18
CA LYS A 312 2.73 24.32 -11.09
C LYS A 312 2.11 24.33 -12.49
N THR A 313 1.08 23.52 -12.76
CA THR A 313 0.47 23.37 -14.09
C THR A 313 -0.68 24.35 -14.31
N GLY A 314 -1.09 24.51 -15.58
CA GLY A 314 -2.32 25.20 -15.97
C GLY A 314 -3.59 24.37 -15.79
N VAL A 315 -3.49 23.09 -15.40
CA VAL A 315 -4.63 22.18 -15.27
C VAL A 315 -5.46 22.53 -14.05
N ARG A 316 -6.77 22.75 -14.26
CA ARG A 316 -7.74 22.99 -13.19
C ARG A 316 -8.13 21.68 -12.51
N VAL A 317 -8.55 21.76 -11.25
CA VAL A 317 -9.16 20.66 -10.52
C VAL A 317 -10.45 21.08 -9.87
N LYS A 318 -11.51 20.30 -10.10
CA LYS A 318 -12.77 20.38 -9.33
C LYS A 318 -12.78 19.27 -8.30
N MET A 319 -13.10 19.60 -7.06
CA MET A 319 -13.16 18.63 -5.96
C MET A 319 -14.57 18.57 -5.42
N PHE A 320 -15.11 17.37 -5.24
CA PHE A 320 -16.46 17.14 -4.75
C PHE A 320 -16.46 16.16 -3.58
N GLN A 321 -17.02 16.59 -2.46
CA GLN A 321 -17.17 15.77 -1.25
C GLN A 321 -18.54 15.10 -1.20
N THR A 322 -18.56 13.76 -1.13
CA THR A 322 -19.82 12.99 -1.24
C THR A 322 -20.52 12.72 0.09
N LEU A 323 -19.82 12.79 1.22
CA LEU A 323 -20.37 12.65 2.56
C LEU A 323 -20.14 13.94 3.35
N ASP A 324 -21.21 14.54 3.89
CA ASP A 324 -21.17 15.78 4.68
C ASP A 324 -20.43 16.93 3.96
N GLY A 325 -20.55 16.98 2.64
CA GLY A 325 -19.94 17.99 1.78
C GLY A 325 -20.80 19.26 1.62
N PRO A 326 -20.26 20.31 0.97
CA PRO A 326 -21.03 21.47 0.54
C PRO A 326 -22.30 21.11 -0.24
N ILE A 327 -23.29 21.99 -0.18
CA ILE A 327 -24.57 21.82 -0.90
C ILE A 327 -24.27 21.71 -2.41
N GLY A 328 -24.74 20.62 -3.01
CA GLY A 328 -24.59 20.34 -4.44
C GLY A 328 -23.39 19.47 -4.81
N ASP A 329 -22.40 19.27 -3.93
CA ASP A 329 -21.21 18.47 -4.23
C ASP A 329 -21.55 17.02 -4.61
N HIS A 330 -22.49 16.40 -3.89
CA HIS A 330 -22.92 15.03 -4.19
C HIS A 330 -23.49 14.91 -5.61
N GLU A 331 -24.35 15.85 -6.01
CA GLU A 331 -24.94 15.87 -7.35
C GLU A 331 -23.88 16.18 -8.41
N GLN A 332 -22.95 17.09 -8.14
CA GLN A 332 -21.84 17.38 -9.05
C GLN A 332 -20.89 16.17 -9.21
N ALA A 333 -20.62 15.43 -8.13
CA ALA A 333 -19.88 14.17 -8.18
C ALA A 333 -20.62 13.14 -9.04
N ARG A 334 -21.94 13.01 -8.88
CA ARG A 334 -22.78 12.12 -9.69
C ARG A 334 -22.70 12.46 -11.18
N LEU A 335 -22.84 13.74 -11.53
CA LEU A 335 -22.73 14.22 -12.92
C LEU A 335 -21.32 13.99 -13.48
N ALA A 336 -20.27 14.30 -12.71
CA ALA A 336 -18.90 14.08 -13.13
C ALA A 336 -18.59 12.61 -13.39
N LEU A 337 -19.04 11.70 -12.52
CA LEU A 337 -18.85 10.26 -12.68
C LEU A 337 -19.63 9.72 -13.88
N ALA A 338 -20.84 10.21 -14.13
CA ALA A 338 -21.65 9.80 -15.29
C ALA A 338 -21.03 10.23 -16.64
N ASP A 339 -20.37 11.39 -16.70
CA ASP A 339 -19.72 11.91 -17.92
C ASP A 339 -18.24 11.51 -18.05
N SER A 340 -17.71 10.72 -17.12
CA SER A 340 -16.30 10.30 -17.13
C SER A 340 -16.01 9.31 -18.25
N GLY A 341 -15.03 9.64 -19.10
CA GLY A 341 -14.44 8.68 -20.05
C GLY A 341 -13.50 7.70 -19.35
N ALA A 342 -12.80 8.18 -18.31
CA ALA A 342 -12.03 7.32 -17.43
C ALA A 342 -12.15 7.74 -15.97
N VAL A 343 -12.13 6.74 -15.08
CA VAL A 343 -12.06 6.91 -13.64
C VAL A 343 -10.77 6.31 -13.10
N VAL A 344 -10.02 7.08 -12.31
CA VAL A 344 -8.81 6.61 -11.65
C VAL A 344 -9.11 6.24 -10.20
N GLN A 345 -9.01 4.95 -9.89
CA GLN A 345 -9.24 4.41 -8.55
C GLN A 345 -8.10 4.79 -7.61
N CYS A 346 -8.36 5.68 -6.67
CA CYS A 346 -7.46 6.10 -5.60
C CYS A 346 -8.06 5.82 -4.20
N SER A 347 -8.95 4.82 -4.11
CA SER A 347 -9.79 4.54 -2.94
C SER A 347 -9.20 3.54 -1.94
N GLY A 348 -7.89 3.30 -2.01
CA GLY A 348 -7.19 2.32 -1.16
C GLY A 348 -6.97 0.97 -1.84
N TYR A 349 -6.51 0.00 -1.06
CA TYR A 349 -6.09 -1.33 -1.50
C TYR A 349 -6.82 -2.42 -0.71
N GLN A 350 -7.14 -3.51 -1.39
CA GLN A 350 -7.59 -4.76 -0.79
C GLN A 350 -6.39 -5.68 -0.60
N ALA A 351 -6.34 -6.43 0.51
CA ALA A 351 -5.29 -7.43 0.71
C ALA A 351 -5.32 -8.46 -0.41
N VAL A 352 -4.14 -8.84 -0.91
CA VAL A 352 -3.99 -10.04 -1.73
C VAL A 352 -3.98 -11.24 -0.79
N LEU A 353 -4.88 -12.18 -1.03
CA LEU A 353 -5.00 -13.40 -0.25
C LEU A 353 -4.96 -14.61 -1.18
N PRO A 354 -4.38 -15.74 -0.74
CA PRO A 354 -4.61 -17.01 -1.41
C PRO A 354 -6.08 -17.40 -1.25
N THR A 355 -6.50 -18.45 -1.96
CA THR A 355 -7.81 -19.04 -1.68
C THR A 355 -7.79 -19.59 -0.26
N LEU A 356 -8.68 -19.08 0.61
CA LEU A 356 -8.86 -19.60 1.96
C LEU A 356 -9.99 -20.62 1.95
N ARG A 357 -9.71 -21.86 2.35
CA ARG A 357 -10.71 -22.93 2.53
C ARG A 357 -10.97 -23.17 4.00
N ASP A 358 -12.20 -23.61 4.29
CA ASP A 358 -12.69 -23.97 5.63
C ASP A 358 -12.60 -22.84 6.67
N ALA A 359 -12.33 -21.63 6.18
CA ALA A 359 -12.53 -20.38 6.88
C ALA A 359 -13.80 -19.74 6.36
N ASP A 360 -14.61 -19.20 7.26
CA ASP A 360 -15.53 -18.14 6.87
C ASP A 360 -14.76 -16.98 6.23
N ARG A 361 -15.42 -16.20 5.37
CA ARG A 361 -14.79 -15.04 4.75
C ARG A 361 -14.18 -14.14 5.84
N LEU A 362 -12.95 -13.67 5.62
CA LEU A 362 -12.34 -12.71 6.52
C LEU A 362 -13.15 -11.41 6.52
N ARG A 363 -13.35 -10.85 7.71
CA ARG A 363 -14.09 -9.60 7.89
C ARG A 363 -13.28 -8.43 7.38
N GLU A 364 -13.95 -7.50 6.70
CA GLU A 364 -13.38 -6.24 6.26
C GLU A 364 -13.91 -5.08 7.11
N SER A 365 -13.03 -4.15 7.46
CA SER A 365 -13.36 -2.92 8.17
C SER A 365 -12.62 -1.74 7.55
N LYS A 366 -13.33 -0.63 7.34
CA LYS A 366 -12.78 0.63 6.76
C LYS A 366 -12.01 0.44 5.43
N GLY A 367 -12.34 -0.59 4.65
CA GLY A 367 -11.74 -0.86 3.33
C GLY A 367 -10.49 -1.74 3.34
N GLY A 368 -10.13 -2.36 4.47
CA GLY A 368 -9.11 -3.40 4.57
C GLY A 368 -9.57 -4.55 5.48
N LEU A 369 -8.71 -5.55 5.69
CA LEU A 369 -9.03 -6.63 6.63
C LEU A 369 -9.12 -6.12 8.07
N ASP A 370 -10.10 -6.65 8.80
CA ASP A 370 -10.26 -6.39 10.21
C ASP A 370 -9.38 -7.35 11.02
N SER A 371 -8.37 -6.77 11.67
CA SER A 371 -7.38 -7.51 12.47
C SER A 371 -7.22 -6.87 13.83
N ASP A 372 -6.86 -7.66 14.84
CA ASP A 372 -6.50 -7.13 16.15
C ASP A 372 -5.13 -6.43 16.16
N ALA A 373 -4.74 -5.89 17.31
CA ALA A 373 -3.45 -5.21 17.50
C ALA A 373 -2.22 -6.13 17.30
N SER A 374 -2.41 -7.45 17.31
CA SER A 374 -1.37 -8.44 17.01
C SER A 374 -1.34 -8.81 15.51
N GLY A 375 -2.23 -8.25 14.70
CA GLY A 375 -2.37 -8.56 13.28
C GLY A 375 -3.14 -9.85 13.00
N ARG A 376 -3.91 -10.38 13.96
CA ARG A 376 -4.74 -11.57 13.72
C ARG A 376 -6.07 -11.18 13.09
N PRO A 377 -6.43 -11.71 11.91
CA PRO A 377 -7.67 -11.36 11.25
C PRO A 377 -8.87 -11.97 11.97
N LEU A 378 -10.02 -11.34 11.77
CA LEU A 378 -11.32 -11.80 12.25
C LEU A 378 -12.09 -12.46 11.10
N ASP A 379 -12.78 -13.54 11.40
CA ASP A 379 -13.77 -14.13 10.49
C ASP A 379 -15.09 -13.33 10.51
N GLN A 380 -16.05 -13.69 9.64
CA GLN A 380 -17.35 -13.02 9.57
C GLN A 380 -18.18 -13.11 10.86
N HIS A 381 -17.88 -14.06 11.75
CA HIS A 381 -18.51 -14.22 13.06
C HIS A 381 -17.74 -13.49 14.17
N GLY A 382 -16.65 -12.79 13.85
CA GLY A 382 -15.80 -12.10 14.80
C GLY A 382 -14.87 -13.02 15.60
N ARG A 383 -14.70 -14.29 15.19
CA ARG A 383 -13.70 -15.19 15.77
C ARG A 383 -12.34 -14.86 15.21
N ARG A 384 -11.32 -14.94 16.06
CA ARG A 384 -9.92 -14.72 15.67
C ARG A 384 -9.33 -16.00 15.11
N LEU A 385 -8.61 -15.89 14.01
CA LEU A 385 -7.86 -17.00 13.44
C LEU A 385 -6.49 -17.08 14.13
N SER A 386 -6.38 -17.94 15.15
CA SER A 386 -5.14 -18.14 15.90
C SER A 386 -4.02 -18.65 14.98
N GLY A 387 -2.81 -18.12 15.14
CA GLY A 387 -1.66 -18.52 14.33
C GLY A 387 -1.59 -17.86 12.95
N LEU A 388 -2.65 -17.22 12.45
CA LEU A 388 -2.64 -16.44 11.22
C LEU A 388 -2.39 -14.96 11.53
N TYR A 389 -1.41 -14.36 10.85
CA TYR A 389 -1.03 -12.96 11.03
C TYR A 389 -0.97 -12.25 9.67
N LEU A 390 -1.64 -11.10 9.55
CA LEU A 390 -1.59 -10.26 8.36
C LEU A 390 -1.39 -8.80 8.74
N PHE A 391 -0.54 -8.13 7.96
CA PHE A 391 -0.31 -6.69 8.07
C PHE A 391 0.27 -6.13 6.77
N GLY A 392 0.28 -4.81 6.63
CA GLY A 392 0.78 -4.13 5.45
C GLY A 392 -0.34 -3.70 4.51
N LEU A 393 -0.09 -3.71 3.20
CA LEU A 393 -1.01 -3.10 2.24
C LEU A 393 -2.32 -3.90 2.13
N GLY A 394 -3.45 -3.28 2.48
CA GLY A 394 -4.78 -3.91 2.45
C GLY A 394 -5.11 -4.81 3.64
N ALA A 395 -4.10 -5.28 4.38
CA ALA A 395 -4.26 -5.94 5.66
C ALA A 395 -4.02 -4.91 6.78
N GLY A 396 -5.11 -4.33 7.31
CA GLY A 396 -5.00 -3.38 8.41
C GLY A 396 -4.39 -4.04 9.64
N LEU A 397 -3.63 -3.26 10.42
CA LEU A 397 -3.50 -3.51 11.85
C LEU A 397 -4.59 -2.66 12.48
N GLY A 398 -5.56 -3.28 13.16
CA GLY A 398 -6.60 -2.54 13.86
C GLY A 398 -5.96 -1.55 14.81
N VAL A 399 -6.33 -0.27 14.68
CA VAL A 399 -6.02 0.78 15.66
C VAL A 399 -7.32 1.32 16.20
#